data_AF-A0A5C2RR47-F1
#
_entry.id   AF-A0A5C2RR47-F1
#
_cell.length_a   1.000
_cell.length_b   1.000
_cell.length_c   1.000
_cell.angle_alpha   90.00
_cell.angle_beta   90.00
_cell.angle_gamma   90.00
#
_symmetry.space_group_name_H-M   'P 1'
#
loop_
_entity.id
_entity.type
_entity.pdbx_description
1 polymer ?
#
loop_
_entity_poly.entity_id
_entity_poly.type
_entity_poly.pdbx_seq_one_letter_code
_entity_poly.pdbx_strand_id
1 'polypeptide(L)'
;MSSQAVALVAAAQSVYTAHLCIVGSSVFLMYDYVINLGQEVELFWTTKLTGATALYFANRYITLLFVIMGLVQSFGNCPPFLKAFAGISYSQYIIWASFSGLRAYALSRRRILSAFVFLLLLVPAGINYAQFSFGLTGVNSSLFGCNAVTQLTHELARKYVTLRFPSVSHR
;
A
#
# COMPACT_ATOMS: atom_id res chain seq x y z
N MET A 1 -16.67 33.50 7.35
CA MET A 1 -15.72 32.51 6.78
C MET A 1 -16.53 31.45 6.06
N SER A 2 -16.31 31.25 4.77
CA SER A 2 -17.10 30.32 3.95
C SER A 2 -16.84 28.86 4.35
N SER A 3 -17.85 28.00 4.27
CA SER A 3 -17.76 26.56 4.54
C SER A 3 -16.64 25.87 3.75
N GLN A 4 -16.34 26.37 2.54
CA GLN A 4 -15.26 25.89 1.69
C GLN A 4 -13.86 26.12 2.30
N ALA A 5 -13.63 27.27 2.95
CA ALA A 5 -12.34 27.56 3.58
C ALA A 5 -12.06 26.65 4.79
N VAL A 6 -13.09 26.34 5.57
CA VAL A 6 -13.00 25.41 6.71
C VAL A 6 -12.66 24.00 6.23
N ALA A 7 -13.32 23.52 5.17
CA ALA A 7 -13.06 22.21 4.59
C ALA A 7 -11.61 22.08 4.05
N LEU A 8 -11.09 23.14 3.42
CA LEU A 8 -9.73 23.15 2.90
C LEU A 8 -8.68 23.06 4.01
N VAL A 9 -8.86 23.81 5.11
CA VAL A 9 -7.94 23.75 6.26
C VAL A 9 -7.96 22.37 6.91
N ALA A 10 -9.14 21.77 7.07
CA ALA A 10 -9.26 20.42 7.62
C ALA A 10 -8.54 19.37 6.74
N ALA A 11 -8.67 19.48 5.42
CA ALA A 11 -7.94 18.61 4.48
C ALA A 11 -6.42 18.82 4.54
N ALA A 12 -5.95 20.07 4.65
CA ALA A 12 -4.52 20.33 4.79
C ALA A 12 -3.95 19.74 6.11
N GLN A 13 -4.70 19.85 7.21
CA GLN A 13 -4.30 19.28 8.51
C GLN A 13 -4.25 17.75 8.48
N SER A 14 -5.19 17.09 7.80
CA SER A 14 -5.17 15.63 7.68
C SER A 14 -3.98 15.14 6.85
N VAL A 15 -3.63 15.84 5.76
CA VAL A 15 -2.45 15.56 4.94
C VAL A 15 -1.16 15.76 5.74
N TYR A 16 -1.05 16.88 6.45
CA TYR A 16 0.11 17.17 7.28
C TYR A 16 0.33 16.09 8.35
N THR A 17 -0.75 15.69 9.03
CA THR A 17 -0.72 14.61 10.02
C THR A 17 -0.28 13.29 9.39
N ALA A 18 -0.81 12.95 8.20
CA ALA A 18 -0.42 11.75 7.48
C ALA A 18 1.07 11.74 7.14
N HIS A 19 1.64 12.84 6.66
CA HIS A 19 3.07 12.95 6.37
C HIS A 19 3.93 12.77 7.62
N LEU A 20 3.55 13.37 8.74
CA LEU A 20 4.25 13.17 10.02
C LEU A 20 4.21 11.70 10.47
N CYS A 21 3.04 11.05 10.35
CA CYS A 21 2.90 9.63 10.66
C CYS A 21 3.79 8.77 9.75
N ILE A 22 3.84 9.05 8.44
CA ILE A 22 4.70 8.34 7.48
C ILE A 22 6.17 8.49 7.87
N VAL A 23 6.63 9.71 8.13
CA VAL A 23 8.03 9.95 8.52
C VAL A 23 8.36 9.24 9.83
N GLY A 24 7.52 9.39 10.86
CA GLY A 24 7.74 8.77 12.16
C GLY A 24 7.78 7.25 12.09
N SER A 25 6.82 6.63 11.40
CA SER A 25 6.78 5.17 11.23
C SER A 25 7.91 4.65 10.33
N SER A 26 8.31 5.41 9.31
CA SER A 26 9.45 5.06 8.45
C SER A 26 10.77 5.05 9.22
N VAL A 27 11.04 6.10 10.01
CA VAL A 27 12.26 6.19 10.83
C VAL A 27 12.31 5.06 11.84
N PHE A 28 11.19 4.80 12.53
CA PHE A 28 11.11 3.71 13.51
C PHE A 28 11.38 2.34 12.86
N LEU A 29 10.76 2.07 11.71
CA LEU A 29 10.96 0.82 10.97
C LEU A 29 12.42 0.67 10.48
N MET A 30 13.00 1.72 9.92
CA MET A 30 14.39 1.70 9.46
C MET A 30 15.34 1.46 10.62
N TYR A 31 15.11 2.12 11.76
CA TYR A 31 15.90 1.91 12.97
C TYR A 31 15.84 0.46 13.44
N ASP A 32 14.64 -0.11 13.57
CA ASP A 32 14.46 -1.52 13.94
C ASP A 32 15.17 -2.47 12.98
N TYR A 33 15.13 -2.17 11.68
CA TYR A 33 15.85 -2.97 10.71
C TYR A 33 17.35 -2.86 10.90
N VAL A 34 17.91 -1.65 11.04
CA VAL A 34 19.36 -1.46 11.19
C VAL A 34 19.89 -2.22 12.41
N ILE A 35 19.23 -2.14 13.56
CA ILE A 35 19.68 -2.85 14.77
C ILE A 35 19.61 -4.38 14.61
N ASN A 36 18.63 -4.89 13.85
CA ASN A 36 18.44 -6.31 13.60
C ASN A 36 19.24 -6.85 12.40
N LEU A 37 20.02 -6.02 11.69
CA LEU A 37 20.83 -6.46 10.55
C LEU A 37 21.91 -7.47 10.94
N GLY A 38 22.56 -7.29 12.10
CA GLY A 38 23.61 -8.20 12.56
C GLY A 38 23.09 -9.64 12.72
N GLN A 39 21.94 -9.79 13.38
CA GLN A 39 21.26 -11.08 13.55
C GLN A 39 20.76 -11.65 12.22
N GLU A 40 20.31 -10.79 11.30
CA GLU A 40 19.87 -11.24 9.97
C GLU A 40 21.01 -11.90 9.18
N VAL A 41 22.19 -11.29 9.16
CA VAL A 41 23.34 -11.82 8.44
C VAL A 41 23.77 -13.16 9.04
N GLU A 42 23.79 -13.28 10.36
CA GLU A 42 24.17 -14.54 11.02
C GLU A 42 23.17 -15.67 10.73
N LEU A 43 21.86 -15.40 10.83
CA LEU A 43 20.82 -16.43 10.77
C LEU A 43 20.32 -16.75 9.37
N PHE A 44 20.19 -15.75 8.49
CA PHE A 44 19.53 -15.92 7.20
C PHE A 44 20.49 -15.92 6.01
N TRP A 45 21.63 -15.24 6.09
CA TRP A 45 22.57 -15.17 4.96
C TRP A 45 23.48 -16.40 4.87
N THR A 46 23.76 -17.04 6.00
CA THR A 46 24.59 -18.26 6.06
C THR A 46 23.80 -19.55 5.81
N THR A 47 22.46 -19.48 5.84
CA THR A 47 21.58 -20.64 5.74
C THR A 47 21.06 -20.87 4.32
N LYS A 48 20.59 -22.09 4.04
CA LYS A 48 20.02 -22.43 2.72
C LYS A 48 18.76 -21.59 2.47
N LEU A 49 18.60 -21.09 1.24
CA LEU A 49 17.40 -20.38 0.81
C LEU A 49 16.19 -21.33 0.86
N THR A 50 15.38 -21.19 1.91
CA THR A 50 14.08 -21.86 2.04
C THR A 50 12.94 -20.91 1.66
N GLY A 51 11.74 -21.44 1.45
CA GLY A 51 10.55 -20.61 1.22
C GLY A 51 10.25 -19.64 2.36
N ALA A 52 10.56 -20.01 3.62
CA ALA A 52 10.40 -19.14 4.78
C ALA A 52 11.43 -17.99 4.75
N THR A 53 12.69 -18.28 4.40
CA THR A 53 13.75 -17.28 4.23
C THR A 53 13.39 -16.28 3.12
N ALA A 54 12.89 -16.76 1.98
CA ALA A 54 12.44 -15.91 0.89
C ALA A 54 11.26 -15.00 1.30
N LEU A 55 10.29 -15.54 2.04
CA LEU A 55 9.14 -14.76 2.51
C LEU A 55 9.54 -13.70 3.54
N TYR A 56 10.50 -14.01 4.41
CA TYR A 56 11.09 -13.05 5.35
C TYR A 56 11.75 -11.88 4.61
N PHE A 57 12.63 -12.17 3.66
CA PHE A 57 13.32 -11.14 2.89
C PHE A 57 12.34 -10.31 2.03
N ALA A 58 11.37 -10.97 1.39
CA ALA A 58 10.34 -10.27 0.64
C ALA A 58 9.59 -9.27 1.54
N ASN A 59 9.12 -9.71 2.72
CA ASN A 59 8.42 -8.85 3.65
C ASN A 59 9.27 -7.65 4.11
N ARG A 60 10.52 -7.92 4.48
CA ARG A 60 11.42 -6.89 5.02
C ARG A 60 11.80 -5.87 3.95
N TYR A 61 12.33 -6.32 2.81
CA TYR A 61 12.88 -5.42 1.81
C TYR A 61 11.82 -4.72 0.94
N ILE A 62 10.67 -5.36 0.69
CA ILE A 62 9.55 -4.68 0.00
C ILE A 62 8.98 -3.57 0.90
N THR A 63 8.83 -3.84 2.20
CA THR A 63 8.36 -2.82 3.15
C THR A 63 9.38 -1.70 3.30
N LEU A 64 10.68 -2.01 3.36
CA LEU A 64 11.74 -1.01 3.39
C LEU A 64 11.71 -0.12 2.14
N LEU A 65 11.56 -0.72 0.96
CA LEU A 65 11.45 0.02 -0.29
C LEU A 65 10.20 0.91 -0.32
N PHE A 66 9.06 0.41 0.15
CA PHE A 66 7.83 1.20 0.27
C PHE A 66 8.01 2.45 1.13
N VAL A 67 8.61 2.31 2.33
CA VAL A 67 8.82 3.47 3.21
C VAL A 67 9.84 4.45 2.65
N ILE A 68 10.94 3.97 2.04
CA ILE A 68 11.93 4.84 1.39
C ILE A 68 11.27 5.64 0.27
N MET A 69 10.48 4.99 -0.59
CA MET A 69 9.76 5.70 -1.65
C MET A 69 8.79 6.74 -1.07
N GLY A 70 8.06 6.42 0.00
CA GLY A 70 7.20 7.37 0.70
C GLY A 70 7.95 8.63 1.18
N LEU A 71 9.19 8.50 1.64
CA LEU A 71 10.03 9.63 2.07
C LEU A 71 10.55 10.48 0.91
N VAL A 72 10.83 9.86 -0.25
CA VAL A 72 11.40 10.57 -1.41
C VAL A 72 10.35 11.04 -2.42
N GLN A 73 9.06 10.90 -2.11
CA GLN A 73 7.95 11.26 -3.01
C GLN A 73 8.07 12.68 -3.57
N SER A 74 8.57 13.63 -2.77
CA SER A 74 8.72 15.04 -3.16
C SER A 74 9.84 15.31 -4.18
N PHE A 75 10.76 14.36 -4.39
CA PHE A 75 11.92 14.53 -5.27
C PHE A 75 11.77 13.88 -6.64
N GLY A 76 10.71 13.09 -6.86
CA GLY A 76 10.52 12.28 -8.07
C GLY A 76 9.56 12.88 -9.09
N ASN A 77 9.72 12.46 -10.35
CA ASN A 77 8.69 12.68 -11.38
C ASN A 77 7.42 11.92 -11.02
N CYS A 78 6.34 12.63 -10.73
CA CYS A 78 5.11 12.05 -10.17
C CYS A 78 4.50 10.89 -10.98
N PRO A 79 4.29 10.97 -12.32
CA PRO A 79 3.62 9.90 -13.04
C PRO A 79 4.33 8.53 -13.00
N PRO A 80 5.64 8.41 -13.31
CA PRO A 80 6.34 7.13 -13.21
C PRO A 80 6.57 6.71 -11.75
N PHE A 81 6.84 7.66 -10.85
CA PHE A 81 7.04 7.39 -9.43
C PHE A 81 5.81 6.73 -8.81
N LEU A 82 4.62 7.28 -9.05
CA LEU A 82 3.38 6.78 -8.45
C LEU A 82 3.03 5.37 -8.93
N LYS A 83 3.28 5.06 -10.21
CA LYS A 83 3.09 3.69 -10.74
C LYS A 83 4.00 2.69 -10.03
N ALA A 84 5.27 3.02 -9.85
CA ALA A 84 6.21 2.17 -9.13
C ALA A 84 5.82 2.02 -7.65
N PHE A 85 5.51 3.13 -6.98
CA PHE A 85 5.06 3.15 -5.59
C PHE A 85 3.82 2.29 -5.37
N ALA A 86 2.82 2.42 -6.24
CA ALA A 86 1.60 1.61 -6.20
C ALA A 86 1.91 0.11 -6.35
N GLY A 87 2.74 -0.27 -7.32
CA GLY A 87 3.12 -1.68 -7.52
C GLY A 87 3.80 -2.28 -6.29
N ILE A 88 4.71 -1.54 -5.67
CA ILE A 88 5.41 -1.98 -4.44
C ILE A 88 4.42 -2.08 -3.28
N SER A 89 3.57 -1.07 -3.08
CA SER A 89 2.54 -1.11 -2.05
C SER A 89 1.60 -2.31 -2.23
N TYR A 90 1.17 -2.61 -3.46
CA TYR A 90 0.24 -3.71 -3.72
C TYR A 90 0.87 -5.09 -3.54
N SER A 91 2.19 -5.21 -3.77
CA SER A 91 2.91 -6.45 -3.51
C SER A 91 2.90 -6.87 -2.03
N GLN A 92 2.75 -5.93 -1.09
CA GLN A 92 2.65 -6.23 0.34
C GLN A 92 1.41 -7.07 0.67
N TYR A 93 0.30 -6.91 -0.05
CA TYR A 93 -0.89 -7.74 0.14
C TYR A 93 -0.63 -9.21 -0.14
N ILE A 94 0.21 -9.53 -1.14
CA ILE A 94 0.58 -10.91 -1.48
C ILE A 94 1.38 -11.53 -0.33
N ILE A 95 2.26 -10.76 0.28
CA ILE A 95 3.06 -11.18 1.44
C ILE A 95 2.15 -11.45 2.64
N TRP A 96 1.24 -10.52 2.97
CA TRP A 96 0.29 -10.68 4.07
C TRP A 96 -0.69 -11.84 3.87
N ALA A 97 -1.13 -12.07 2.63
CA ALA A 97 -1.93 -13.23 2.27
C ALA A 97 -1.14 -14.53 2.50
N SER A 98 0.13 -14.56 2.10
CA SER A 98 1.03 -15.71 2.31
C SER A 98 1.21 -16.04 3.78
N PHE A 99 1.51 -15.05 4.63
CA PHE A 99 1.62 -15.24 6.09
C PHE A 99 0.32 -15.75 6.70
N SER A 100 -0.82 -15.18 6.30
CA SER A 100 -2.14 -15.61 6.79
C SER A 100 -2.45 -17.05 6.37
N GLY A 101 -2.16 -17.42 5.13
CA GLY A 101 -2.33 -18.78 4.62
C GLY A 101 -1.46 -19.79 5.38
N LEU A 102 -0.17 -19.48 5.58
CA LEU A 102 0.74 -20.31 6.37
C LEU A 102 0.27 -20.47 7.82
N ARG A 103 -0.18 -19.37 8.45
CA ARG A 103 -0.72 -19.39 9.83
C ARG A 103 -1.98 -20.26 9.92
N ALA A 104 -2.88 -20.14 8.95
CA ALA A 104 -4.07 -20.99 8.87
C ALA A 104 -3.70 -22.47 8.69
N TYR A 105 -2.67 -22.78 7.90
CA TYR A 105 -2.17 -24.15 7.76
C TYR A 105 -1.59 -24.69 9.06
N ALA A 106 -0.77 -23.89 9.76
CA ALA A 106 -0.16 -24.29 11.02
C ALA A 106 -1.21 -24.62 12.10
N LEU A 107 -2.29 -23.85 12.18
CA LEU A 107 -3.35 -24.04 13.17
C LEU A 107 -4.35 -25.15 12.80
N SER A 108 -4.78 -25.19 11.54
CA SER A 108 -5.84 -26.11 11.11
C SER A 108 -5.31 -27.47 10.63
N ARG A 109 -4.02 -27.54 10.26
CA ARG A 109 -3.36 -28.66 9.58
C ARG A 109 -4.07 -29.11 8.29
N ARG A 110 -4.99 -28.30 7.76
CA ARG A 110 -5.81 -28.58 6.58
C ARG A 110 -5.38 -27.67 5.43
N ARG A 111 -4.84 -28.27 4.37
CA ARG A 111 -4.37 -27.53 3.18
C ARG A 111 -5.50 -26.75 2.48
N ILE A 112 -6.71 -27.30 2.45
CA ILE A 112 -7.87 -26.64 1.79
C ILE A 112 -8.24 -25.35 2.51
N LEU A 113 -8.32 -25.36 3.86
CA LEU A 113 -8.64 -24.17 4.63
C LEU A 113 -7.55 -23.09 4.47
N SER A 114 -6.28 -23.50 4.49
CA SER A 114 -5.15 -22.59 4.22
C SER A 114 -5.23 -21.95 2.83
N ALA A 115 -5.48 -22.76 1.80
CA ALA A 115 -5.64 -22.27 0.43
C ALA A 115 -6.84 -21.31 0.31
N PHE A 116 -7.96 -21.63 0.96
CA PHE A 116 -9.13 -20.75 0.99
C PHE A 116 -8.81 -19.40 1.63
N VAL A 117 -8.14 -19.39 2.79
CA VAL A 117 -7.69 -18.15 3.46
C VAL A 117 -6.75 -17.37 2.55
N PHE A 118 -5.75 -18.02 1.97
CA PHE A 118 -4.80 -17.36 1.07
C PHE A 118 -5.50 -16.71 -0.13
N LEU A 119 -6.37 -17.45 -0.82
CA LEU A 119 -7.10 -16.96 -1.99
C LEU A 119 -8.03 -15.79 -1.64
N LEU A 120 -8.73 -15.87 -0.50
CA LEU A 120 -9.61 -14.81 -0.05
C LEU A 120 -8.84 -13.51 0.25
N LEU A 121 -7.65 -13.62 0.86
CA LEU A 121 -6.78 -12.46 1.13
C LEU A 121 -6.00 -11.97 -0.10
N LEU A 122 -6.01 -12.72 -1.20
CA LEU A 122 -5.43 -12.27 -2.47
C LEU A 122 -6.37 -11.32 -3.23
N VAL A 123 -7.67 -11.29 -2.87
CA VAL A 123 -8.68 -10.43 -3.52
C VAL A 123 -8.30 -8.94 -3.48
N PRO A 124 -7.90 -8.34 -2.32
CA PRO A 124 -7.41 -6.97 -2.29
C PRO A 124 -6.21 -6.72 -3.20
N ALA A 125 -5.29 -7.68 -3.32
CA ALA A 125 -4.14 -7.55 -4.24
C ALA A 125 -4.65 -7.44 -5.68
N GLY A 126 -5.53 -8.36 -6.11
CA GLY A 126 -6.10 -8.36 -7.45
C GLY A 126 -6.85 -7.06 -7.78
N ILE A 127 -7.68 -6.56 -6.86
CA ILE A 127 -8.42 -5.29 -7.04
C ILE A 127 -7.46 -4.12 -7.20
N ASN A 128 -6.41 -4.06 -6.39
CA ASN A 128 -5.43 -2.97 -6.46
C ASN A 128 -4.60 -3.03 -7.76
N TYR A 129 -4.14 -4.22 -8.17
CA TYR A 129 -3.43 -4.37 -9.44
C TYR A 129 -4.30 -4.08 -10.67
N ALA A 130 -5.62 -4.34 -10.60
CA ALA A 130 -6.53 -4.01 -11.69
C ALA A 130 -6.55 -2.51 -12.02
N GLN A 131 -6.19 -1.63 -11.08
CA GLN A 131 -6.09 -0.19 -11.32
C GLN A 131 -5.10 0.17 -12.45
N PHE A 132 -4.04 -0.63 -12.64
CA PHE A 132 -3.10 -0.42 -13.76
C PHE A 132 -3.77 -0.58 -15.13
N SER A 133 -4.72 -1.51 -15.24
CA SER A 133 -5.52 -1.71 -16.47
C SER A 133 -6.42 -0.51 -16.77
N PHE A 134 -6.90 0.16 -15.72
CA PHE A 134 -7.70 1.39 -15.83
C PHE A 134 -6.86 2.67 -16.00
N GLY A 135 -5.60 2.55 -16.44
CA GLY A 135 -4.76 3.70 -16.76
C GLY A 135 -4.31 4.50 -15.54
N LEU A 136 -4.00 3.83 -14.43
CA LEU A 136 -3.42 4.45 -13.23
C LEU A 136 -2.24 5.36 -13.59
N THR A 137 -2.30 6.62 -13.19
CA THR A 137 -1.21 7.60 -13.37
C THR A 137 -1.15 8.57 -12.20
N GLY A 138 0.01 9.19 -12.00
CA GLY A 138 0.20 10.23 -11.00
C GLY A 138 -0.06 11.63 -11.59
N VAL A 139 -0.74 12.48 -10.82
CA VAL A 139 -0.83 13.92 -11.09
C VAL A 139 -0.36 14.70 -9.87
N ASN A 140 0.30 15.83 -10.08
CA ASN A 140 0.71 16.71 -8.98
C ASN A 140 -0.43 17.66 -8.63
N SER A 141 -0.85 17.62 -7.37
CA SER A 141 -1.77 18.58 -6.78
C SER A 141 -1.03 19.50 -5.81
N SER A 142 -1.47 20.75 -5.71
CA SER A 142 -0.87 21.75 -4.81
C SER A 142 -1.05 21.44 -3.33
N LEU A 143 -2.10 20.69 -2.95
CA LEU A 143 -2.43 20.39 -1.55
C LEU A 143 -1.99 18.99 -1.10
N PHE A 144 -2.05 17.99 -1.99
CA PHE A 144 -1.84 16.58 -1.65
C PHE A 144 -0.56 16.00 -2.29
N GLY A 145 0.21 16.81 -3.01
CA GLY A 145 1.40 16.35 -3.73
C GLY A 145 1.03 15.39 -4.87
N CYS A 146 1.85 14.36 -5.06
CA CYS A 146 1.64 13.37 -6.13
C CYS A 146 0.53 12.38 -5.77
N ASN A 147 -0.63 12.54 -6.40
CA ASN A 147 -1.81 11.71 -6.14
C ASN A 147 -2.16 10.77 -7.30
N ALA A 148 -2.73 9.62 -6.95
CA ALA A 148 -3.16 8.60 -7.90
C ALA A 148 -4.47 9.00 -8.58
N VAL A 149 -4.53 8.85 -9.91
CA VAL A 149 -5.76 8.99 -10.70
C VAL A 149 -5.88 7.83 -11.68
N THR A 150 -7.10 7.39 -11.96
CA THR A 150 -7.41 6.35 -12.96
C THR A 150 -8.34 6.93 -14.01
N GLN A 151 -8.32 6.37 -15.22
CA GLN A 151 -9.17 6.77 -16.36
C GLN A 151 -10.56 6.11 -16.29
N LEU A 152 -11.05 5.81 -15.10
CA LEU A 152 -12.31 5.10 -14.92
C LEU A 152 -13.46 6.00 -15.38
N THR A 153 -14.22 5.56 -16.39
CA THR A 153 -15.40 6.29 -16.87
C THR A 153 -16.40 6.42 -15.73
N HIS A 154 -17.02 7.60 -15.58
CA HIS A 154 -17.98 7.88 -14.49
C HIS A 154 -19.14 6.86 -14.41
N GLU A 155 -19.51 6.24 -15.54
CA GLU A 155 -20.51 5.16 -15.62
C GLU A 155 -20.04 3.85 -14.94
N LEU A 156 -18.77 3.47 -15.12
CA LEU A 156 -18.17 2.33 -14.43
C LEU A 156 -18.05 2.61 -12.93
N ALA A 157 -17.59 3.80 -12.55
CA ALA A 157 -17.50 4.20 -11.14
C ALA A 157 -18.88 4.14 -10.45
N ARG A 158 -19.95 4.65 -11.07
CA ARG A 158 -21.32 4.57 -10.54
C ARG A 158 -21.87 3.15 -10.47
N LYS A 159 -21.51 2.27 -11.41
CA LYS A 159 -21.97 0.87 -11.41
C LYS A 159 -21.36 0.06 -10.26
N TYR A 160 -20.15 0.40 -9.82
CA TYR A 160 -19.44 -0.28 -8.73
C TYR A 160 -19.59 0.41 -7.36
N VAL A 161 -19.90 1.70 -7.33
CA VAL A 161 -20.12 2.45 -6.09
C VAL A 161 -21.62 2.47 -5.74
N THR A 162 -22.05 1.59 -4.85
CA THR A 162 -23.42 1.54 -4.31
C THR A 162 -23.75 2.69 -3.35
N LEU A 163 -22.95 3.77 -3.33
CA LEU A 163 -23.24 4.97 -2.55
C LEU A 163 -24.11 5.91 -3.40
N ARG A 164 -25.40 5.93 -3.05
CA ARG A 164 -26.37 6.88 -3.60
C ARG A 164 -25.99 8.29 -3.10
N PHE A 165 -25.12 8.98 -3.84
CA PHE A 165 -24.86 10.39 -3.59
C PHE A 165 -26.16 11.18 -3.84
N PRO A 166 -26.67 11.96 -2.87
CA PRO A 166 -27.79 12.84 -3.12
C PRO A 166 -27.36 13.85 -4.19
N SER A 167 -28.17 13.95 -5.25
CA SER A 167 -28.01 14.94 -6.29
C SER A 167 -28.04 16.33 -5.67
N VAL A 168 -26.91 17.02 -5.65
CA VAL A 168 -26.88 18.47 -5.39
C VAL A 168 -27.54 19.13 -6.60
N SER A 169 -28.81 19.49 -6.44
CA SER A 169 -29.55 20.32 -7.39
C SER A 169 -28.93 21.71 -7.34
N HIS A 170 -28.24 22.10 -8.42
CA HIS A 170 -27.99 23.52 -8.68
C HIS A 170 -29.33 24.18 -9.01
N ARG A 171 -29.96 24.78 -8.00
CA ARG A 171 -30.85 25.92 -8.17
C ARG A 171 -30.86 26.75 -6.89
#